data_AF-A0A820QQK4-F1
#
_entry.id   AF-A0A820QQK4-F1
#
_cell.length_a   1.000
_cell.length_b   1.000
_cell.length_c   1.000
_cell.angle_alpha   90.00
_cell.angle_beta   90.00
_cell.angle_gamma   90.00
#
_symmetry.space_group_name_H-M   'P 1'
#
loop_
_entity.id
_entity.type
_entity.pdbx_description
1 polymer ?
#
loop_
_entity_poly.entity_id
_entity_poly.type
_entity_poly.pdbx_seq_one_letter_code
_entity_poly.pdbx_strand_id
1 'polypeptide(L)'
;MVWRTPKEELDPKCTVPTVKYGGGNVKCWGRFSSSGVGNLVFIDENMTGEIYRDILQKNLFESVKKLNLGRKWVMQHDNDPKHRAHIVTNWLNEKGVERLKWPPYSPDLNPIEHMWDELERRMKKEKPKNATELKHTLSRVWQGIGTDVTKNTTYQCDPTIQCGCSAQSTVLISRIVGGEAAADYAWGWIVSLQRSLSHSCGASLLTSEYAVTAAHCVYDVSDISILSILAGTNYLYYPSVTTIQRRAVTGVIIHPDFNSVTITNDIAILQFDPLNVSSSSKLAFICLPKQNQDPFQTNSALVAIGWGTTSQYSKTPSSYLQQVTVQAFSSRSTWCQQSGIANTAVSFCAGIIDGGKDTCRGDSGGPLMAFVNNTWVLAGLTSFGYGCAQAGYPGVYARVSAFISFINSTVDFSVLTTATPPSQTETTTAVLITITSGIKNTNHSIPSGNDGNAIYKPMTVMRLWFSVLSCFLLCYLL
;
A
#
# COMPACT_ATOMS: atom_id res chain seq x y z
N MET A 1 -2.81 41.45 -11.30
CA MET A 1 -1.84 42.11 -10.41
C MET A 1 -2.63 43.17 -9.63
N VAL A 2 -2.88 42.96 -8.35
CA VAL A 2 -3.65 43.91 -7.53
C VAL A 2 -2.64 44.81 -6.83
N TRP A 3 -2.63 46.09 -7.17
CA TRP A 3 -1.80 47.09 -6.51
C TRP A 3 -2.39 47.39 -5.14
N ARG A 4 -1.59 47.20 -4.08
CA ARG A 4 -1.93 47.59 -2.71
C ARG A 4 -1.02 48.73 -2.27
N THR A 5 -1.56 49.64 -1.49
CA THR A 5 -0.76 50.73 -0.91
C THR A 5 0.15 50.20 0.20
N PRO A 6 1.36 50.76 0.39
CA PRO A 6 2.26 50.30 1.45
C PRO A 6 1.60 50.37 2.84
N LYS A 7 1.71 49.30 3.63
CA LYS A 7 1.14 49.13 5.00
C LYS A 7 -0.35 48.80 5.06
N GLU A 8 -1.04 48.66 3.93
CA GLU A 8 -2.44 48.22 3.87
C GLU A 8 -2.62 46.78 4.37
N GLU A 9 -1.54 45.98 4.38
CA GLU A 9 -1.48 44.64 4.99
C GLU A 9 -1.60 44.65 6.53
N LEU A 10 -1.45 45.79 7.18
CA LEU A 10 -1.53 45.94 8.65
C LEU A 10 -2.88 46.49 9.11
N ASP A 11 -3.78 46.84 8.18
CA ASP A 11 -5.13 47.30 8.52
C ASP A 11 -5.90 46.16 9.22
N PRO A 12 -6.56 46.40 10.38
CA PRO A 12 -7.40 45.40 11.06
C PRO A 12 -8.42 44.69 10.16
N LYS A 13 -8.91 45.35 9.09
CA LYS A 13 -9.83 44.74 8.11
C LYS A 13 -9.13 43.76 7.15
N CYS A 14 -7.80 43.87 7.03
CA CYS A 14 -6.93 43.06 6.17
C CYS A 14 -6.14 42.00 6.96
N THR A 15 -6.22 42.01 8.30
CA THR A 15 -5.56 41.05 9.18
C THR A 15 -6.58 40.08 9.76
N VAL A 16 -6.26 38.78 9.77
CA VAL A 16 -7.04 37.78 10.50
C VAL A 16 -6.37 37.58 11.87
N PRO A 17 -7.07 37.83 12.99
CA PRO A 17 -6.52 37.57 14.31
C PRO A 17 -6.12 36.09 14.41
N THR A 18 -4.83 35.82 14.58
CA THR A 18 -4.33 34.46 14.81
C THR A 18 -4.08 34.29 16.30
N VAL A 19 -4.94 33.54 16.99
CA VAL A 19 -4.76 33.24 18.41
C VAL A 19 -3.56 32.30 18.54
N LYS A 20 -2.37 32.84 18.87
CA LYS A 20 -1.13 32.05 19.00
C LYS A 20 -1.12 31.09 20.19
N TYR A 21 -2.08 31.15 21.11
CA TYR A 21 -2.07 30.36 22.36
C TYR A 21 -3.46 29.84 22.79
N GLY A 22 -4.30 29.44 21.83
CA GLY A 22 -5.69 29.00 22.10
C GLY A 22 -5.98 27.52 21.91
N GLY A 23 -5.00 26.72 21.47
CA GLY A 23 -5.22 25.31 21.17
C GLY A 23 -4.19 24.46 21.90
N GLY A 24 -4.57 23.85 23.02
CA GLY A 24 -3.68 22.97 23.77
C GLY A 24 -3.14 21.84 22.89
N ASN A 25 -1.86 21.53 23.03
CA ASN A 25 -1.23 20.37 22.41
C ASN A 25 -1.30 19.16 23.36
N VAL A 26 -1.55 17.99 22.80
CA VAL A 26 -1.57 16.72 23.54
C VAL A 26 -0.50 15.82 22.93
N LYS A 27 0.40 15.31 23.76
CA LYS A 27 1.34 14.27 23.34
C LYS A 27 0.77 12.93 23.74
N CYS A 28 0.85 11.96 22.84
CA CYS A 28 0.41 10.60 23.12
C CYS A 28 1.32 9.58 22.47
N TRP A 29 1.32 8.38 23.04
CA TRP A 29 1.92 7.18 22.50
C TRP A 29 0.79 6.20 22.22
N GLY A 30 0.66 5.76 20.97
CA GLY A 30 -0.33 4.79 20.54
C GLY A 30 0.33 3.50 20.07
N ARG A 31 -0.35 2.38 20.29
CA ARG A 31 0.07 1.06 19.82
C ARG A 31 -1.05 0.37 19.07
N PHE A 32 -0.76 -0.29 17.96
CA PHE A 32 -1.71 -1.11 17.21
C PHE A 32 -1.02 -2.34 16.61
N SER A 33 -1.82 -3.29 16.13
CA SER A 33 -1.39 -4.45 15.33
C SER A 33 -2.47 -4.81 14.30
N SER A 34 -2.22 -5.82 13.47
CA SER A 34 -3.23 -6.40 12.59
C SER A 34 -4.48 -6.90 13.32
N SER A 35 -4.41 -7.14 14.64
CA SER A 35 -5.56 -7.56 15.45
C SER A 35 -6.38 -6.38 16.01
N GLY A 36 -5.94 -5.15 15.80
CA GLY A 36 -6.66 -3.94 16.20
C GLY A 36 -5.76 -2.92 16.92
N VAL A 37 -6.39 -1.85 17.40
CA VAL A 37 -5.70 -0.86 18.22
C VAL A 37 -5.52 -1.35 19.65
N GLY A 38 -4.37 -1.03 20.23
CA GLY A 38 -4.01 -1.23 21.62
C GLY A 38 -4.20 0.03 22.45
N ASN A 39 -3.43 0.15 23.54
CA ASN A 39 -3.54 1.27 24.46
C ASN A 39 -3.05 2.59 23.82
N LEU A 40 -3.68 3.69 24.21
CA LEU A 40 -3.27 5.06 23.89
C LEU A 40 -2.91 5.75 25.20
N VAL A 41 -1.66 6.19 25.32
CA VAL A 41 -1.09 6.74 26.56
C VAL A 41 -0.80 8.21 26.34
N PHE A 42 -1.34 9.09 27.19
CA PHE A 42 -1.03 10.52 27.13
C PHE A 42 0.22 10.83 27.93
N ILE A 43 1.07 11.71 27.39
CA ILE A 43 2.31 12.15 28.02
C ILE A 43 2.20 13.66 28.29
N ASP A 44 2.31 14.04 29.54
CA ASP A 44 2.23 15.45 29.94
C ASP A 44 3.61 16.13 29.95
N GLU A 45 4.70 15.35 29.99
CA GLU A 45 6.07 15.85 30.04
C GLU A 45 6.79 15.83 28.66
N ASN A 46 8.06 16.25 28.63
CA ASN A 46 8.90 16.09 27.45
C ASN A 46 9.40 14.64 27.38
N MET A 47 9.18 13.98 26.24
CA MET A 47 9.61 12.60 26.07
C MET A 47 11.14 12.49 26.20
N THR A 48 11.61 11.49 26.95
CA THR A 48 13.00 11.03 27.05
C THR A 48 13.09 9.52 26.78
N GLY A 49 14.31 8.97 26.70
CA GLY A 49 14.50 7.53 26.55
C GLY A 49 13.98 6.73 27.76
N GLU A 50 14.11 7.28 28.97
CA GLU A 50 13.62 6.71 30.23
C GLU A 50 12.10 6.63 30.23
N ILE A 51 11.42 7.74 29.89
CA ILE A 51 9.96 7.81 29.80
C ILE A 51 9.46 6.81 28.75
N TYR A 52 10.13 6.74 27.60
CA TYR A 52 9.74 5.80 26.55
C TYR A 52 9.92 4.34 26.99
N ARG A 53 11.05 3.99 27.61
CA ARG A 53 11.26 2.66 28.21
C ARG A 53 10.16 2.33 29.22
N ASP A 54 9.76 3.28 30.07
CA ASP A 54 8.68 3.05 31.05
C ASP A 54 7.32 2.84 30.41
N ILE A 55 7.02 3.57 29.34
CA ILE A 55 5.82 3.35 28.53
C ILE A 55 5.84 1.92 27.95
N LEU A 56 6.95 1.49 27.36
CA LEU A 56 7.10 0.12 26.84
C LEU A 56 6.96 -0.92 27.94
N GLN A 57 7.63 -0.73 29.07
CA GLN A 57 7.58 -1.67 30.19
C GLN A 57 6.15 -1.86 30.73
N LYS A 58 5.38 -0.76 30.83
CA LYS A 58 4.00 -0.82 31.31
C LYS A 58 3.04 -1.38 30.25
N ASN A 59 3.21 -1.03 28.98
CA ASN A 59 2.17 -1.25 27.98
C ASN A 59 2.49 -2.37 26.96
N LEU A 60 3.75 -2.63 26.65
CA LEU A 60 4.15 -3.51 25.54
C LEU A 60 3.64 -4.94 25.73
N PHE A 61 3.95 -5.59 26.84
CA PHE A 61 3.52 -6.97 27.05
C PHE A 61 2.03 -7.08 27.40
N GLU A 62 1.48 -6.07 28.09
CA GLU A 62 0.05 -6.01 28.38
C GLU A 62 -0.78 -6.01 27.09
N SER A 63 -0.42 -5.16 26.13
CA SER A 63 -1.19 -5.13 24.89
C SER A 63 -0.88 -6.28 23.92
N VAL A 64 0.23 -7.03 24.09
CA VAL A 64 0.45 -8.31 23.37
C VAL A 64 -0.61 -9.31 23.81
N LYS A 65 -0.85 -9.38 25.13
CA LYS A 65 -1.89 -10.22 25.71
C LYS A 65 -3.28 -9.76 25.28
N LYS A 66 -3.57 -8.45 25.41
CA LYS A 66 -4.88 -7.87 25.05
C LYS A 66 -5.25 -8.07 23.58
N LEU A 67 -4.28 -7.97 22.68
CA LEU A 67 -4.47 -8.15 21.24
C LEU A 67 -4.30 -9.61 20.78
N ASN A 68 -4.10 -10.55 21.71
CA ASN A 68 -3.94 -11.98 21.46
C ASN A 68 -2.89 -12.32 20.38
N LEU A 69 -1.72 -11.67 20.42
CA LEU A 69 -0.66 -11.81 19.41
C LEU A 69 0.23 -13.06 19.59
N GLY A 70 -0.25 -14.09 20.28
CA GLY A 70 0.51 -15.34 20.46
C GLY A 70 1.95 -15.16 21.00
N ARG A 71 2.85 -16.06 20.59
CA ARG A 71 4.25 -16.11 21.07
C ARG A 71 5.27 -15.51 20.08
N LYS A 72 4.90 -15.26 18.84
CA LYS A 72 5.80 -14.78 17.78
C LYS A 72 5.33 -13.44 17.24
N TRP A 73 6.08 -12.40 17.53
CA TRP A 73 5.80 -11.05 17.08
C TRP A 73 7.10 -10.23 17.05
N VAL A 74 7.13 -9.24 16.16
CA VAL A 74 8.24 -8.32 15.91
C VAL A 74 7.76 -6.91 16.18
N MET A 75 8.53 -6.16 16.95
CA MET A 75 8.27 -4.77 17.27
C MET A 75 8.88 -3.86 16.19
N GLN A 76 8.12 -2.88 15.74
CA GLN A 76 8.61 -1.76 14.95
C GLN A 76 8.42 -0.49 15.79
N HIS A 77 9.35 0.44 15.68
CA HIS A 77 9.18 1.80 16.19
C HIS A 77 9.88 2.76 15.23
N ASP A 78 9.49 4.02 15.23
CA ASP A 78 10.17 5.00 14.40
C ASP A 78 11.62 5.25 14.85
N ASN A 79 12.34 5.97 14.01
CA ASN A 79 13.74 6.34 14.21
C ASN A 79 13.87 7.68 14.98
N ASP A 80 13.04 7.95 15.98
CA ASP A 80 13.30 9.08 16.88
C ASP A 80 14.53 8.79 17.77
N PRO A 81 15.39 9.79 18.04
CA PRO A 81 16.54 9.66 18.95
C PRO A 81 16.25 8.96 20.27
N LYS A 82 15.05 9.12 20.87
CA LYS A 82 14.73 8.52 22.17
C LYS A 82 14.45 7.02 22.06
N HIS A 83 13.92 6.56 20.94
CA HIS A 83 13.72 5.13 20.65
C HIS A 83 15.05 4.40 20.45
N ARG A 84 16.04 5.10 19.90
CA ARG A 84 17.41 4.60 19.72
C ARG A 84 18.30 4.84 20.93
N ALA A 85 17.80 5.44 22.00
CA ALA A 85 18.58 5.66 23.20
C ALA A 85 19.06 4.31 23.76
N HIS A 86 20.31 4.27 24.22
CA HIS A 86 20.94 3.04 24.71
C HIS A 86 20.11 2.33 25.80
N ILE A 87 19.45 3.11 26.66
CA ILE A 87 18.57 2.59 27.72
C ILE A 87 17.36 1.82 27.18
N VAL A 88 16.85 2.22 26.01
CA VAL A 88 15.71 1.58 25.35
C VAL A 88 16.17 0.35 24.58
N THR A 89 17.26 0.47 23.82
CA THR A 89 17.79 -0.65 23.03
C THR A 89 18.23 -1.80 23.92
N ASN A 90 18.86 -1.51 25.06
CA ASN A 90 19.29 -2.54 26.01
C ASN A 90 18.10 -3.24 26.65
N TRP A 91 17.10 -2.46 27.11
CA TRP A 91 15.89 -3.04 27.68
C TRP A 91 15.17 -3.95 26.69
N LEU A 92 15.06 -3.56 25.41
CA LEU A 92 14.46 -4.39 24.37
C LEU A 92 15.23 -5.70 24.14
N ASN A 93 16.57 -5.62 24.10
CA ASN A 93 17.43 -6.80 23.97
C ASN A 93 17.31 -7.73 25.20
N GLU A 94 17.34 -7.19 26.41
CA GLU A 94 17.17 -7.92 27.68
C GLU A 94 15.81 -8.62 27.76
N LYS A 95 14.76 -8.00 27.22
CA LYS A 95 13.42 -8.57 27.15
C LYS A 95 13.21 -9.51 25.95
N GLY A 96 14.24 -9.74 25.13
CA GLY A 96 14.16 -10.62 23.96
C GLY A 96 13.18 -10.12 22.90
N VAL A 97 12.96 -8.81 22.80
CA VAL A 97 12.02 -8.22 21.84
C VAL A 97 12.69 -8.10 20.48
N GLU A 98 12.23 -8.89 19.52
CA GLU A 98 12.68 -8.80 18.14
C GLU A 98 12.20 -7.50 17.50
N ARG A 99 13.08 -6.83 16.75
CA ARG A 99 12.79 -5.53 16.12
C ARG A 99 12.88 -5.62 14.60
N LEU A 100 11.94 -4.95 13.92
CA LEU A 100 11.97 -4.81 12.47
C LEU A 100 13.16 -3.92 12.07
N LYS A 101 14.03 -4.42 11.18
CA LYS A 101 15.16 -3.65 10.65
C LYS A 101 14.65 -2.65 9.61
N TRP A 102 14.85 -1.36 9.85
CA TRP A 102 14.41 -0.29 8.97
C TRP A 102 15.37 -0.10 7.79
N PRO A 103 14.90 0.04 6.54
CA PRO A 103 15.73 0.60 5.49
C PRO A 103 15.92 2.10 5.74
N PRO A 104 17.15 2.65 5.59
CA PRO A 104 17.35 4.10 5.66
C PRO A 104 16.59 4.77 4.51
N TYR A 105 15.84 5.85 4.81
CA TYR A 105 15.11 6.72 3.86
C TYR A 105 13.72 6.30 3.35
N SER A 106 12.81 5.84 4.21
CA SER A 106 11.40 5.68 3.80
C SER A 106 10.39 5.98 4.93
N PRO A 107 10.16 7.27 5.25
CA PRO A 107 9.08 7.67 6.17
C PRO A 107 7.68 7.26 5.66
N ASP A 108 7.50 7.13 4.33
CA ASP A 108 6.21 6.81 3.69
C ASP A 108 5.83 5.32 3.75
N LEU A 109 6.78 4.44 4.09
CA LEU A 109 6.57 2.98 4.24
C LEU A 109 6.18 2.59 5.67
N ASN A 110 5.72 3.54 6.49
CA ASN A 110 5.58 3.36 7.93
C ASN A 110 4.11 3.17 8.33
N PRO A 111 3.64 1.94 8.66
CA PRO A 111 2.35 1.66 9.31
C PRO A 111 1.96 2.69 10.38
N ILE A 112 2.94 3.20 11.12
CA ILE A 112 2.76 4.23 12.15
C ILE A 112 2.21 5.52 11.54
N GLU A 113 2.80 6.04 10.46
CA GLU A 113 2.33 7.26 9.80
C GLU A 113 0.92 7.08 9.23
N HIS A 114 0.58 5.92 8.66
CA HIS A 114 -0.80 5.64 8.22
C HIS A 114 -1.81 5.69 9.36
N MET A 115 -1.45 5.14 10.51
CA MET A 115 -2.31 5.12 11.66
C MET A 115 -2.56 6.55 12.17
N TRP A 116 -1.53 7.40 12.13
CA TRP A 116 -1.66 8.80 12.49
C TRP A 116 -2.46 9.61 11.48
N ASP A 117 -2.24 9.40 10.18
CA ASP A 117 -3.02 10.06 9.13
C ASP A 117 -4.51 9.69 9.21
N GLU A 118 -4.83 8.42 9.45
CA GLU A 118 -6.20 7.97 9.64
C GLU A 118 -6.82 8.57 10.91
N LEU A 119 -6.06 8.61 12.01
CA LEU A 119 -6.49 9.25 13.24
C LEU A 119 -6.73 10.75 13.02
N GLU A 120 -5.83 11.46 12.33
CA GLU A 120 -5.96 12.88 12.00
C GLU A 120 -7.21 13.13 11.14
N ARG A 121 -7.42 12.32 10.10
CA ARG A 121 -8.59 12.42 9.21
C ARG A 121 -9.91 12.24 9.97
N ARG A 122 -9.97 11.30 10.92
CA ARG A 122 -11.14 11.12 11.79
C ARG A 122 -11.30 12.29 12.76
N MET A 123 -10.21 12.73 13.38
CA MET A 123 -10.20 13.85 14.33
C MET A 123 -10.62 15.18 13.69
N LYS A 124 -10.32 15.41 12.40
CA LYS A 124 -10.79 16.59 11.63
C LYS A 124 -12.32 16.71 11.58
N LYS A 125 -13.05 15.60 11.72
CA LYS A 125 -14.52 15.59 11.74
C LYS A 125 -15.09 15.97 13.12
N GLU A 126 -14.33 15.77 14.18
CA GLU A 126 -14.81 15.81 15.57
C GLU A 126 -14.65 17.20 16.22
N LYS A 127 -13.70 18.01 15.76
CA LYS A 127 -13.54 19.44 16.14
C LYS A 127 -13.55 19.71 17.67
N PRO A 128 -12.67 19.08 18.47
CA PRO A 128 -12.61 19.29 19.92
C PRO A 128 -12.19 20.73 20.28
N LYS A 129 -12.67 21.24 21.42
CA LYS A 129 -12.56 22.66 21.81
C LYS A 129 -11.50 22.94 22.88
N ASN A 130 -11.11 21.94 23.66
CA ASN A 130 -10.09 22.07 24.70
C ASN A 130 -9.24 20.78 24.83
N ALA A 131 -8.13 20.84 25.58
CA ALA A 131 -7.19 19.74 25.70
C ALA A 131 -7.80 18.46 26.32
N THR A 132 -8.73 18.61 27.27
CA THR A 132 -9.42 17.48 27.92
C THR A 132 -10.37 16.78 26.94
N GLU A 133 -11.16 17.57 26.21
CA GLU A 133 -12.04 17.08 25.14
C GLU A 133 -11.23 16.45 24.00
N LEU A 134 -10.06 17.03 23.68
CA LEU A 134 -9.12 16.46 22.72
C LEU A 134 -8.62 15.09 23.18
N LYS A 135 -8.17 14.93 24.43
CA LYS A 135 -7.75 13.63 25.00
C LYS A 135 -8.89 12.60 24.94
N HIS A 136 -10.10 12.97 25.39
CA HIS A 136 -11.25 12.07 25.39
C HIS A 136 -11.66 11.65 23.97
N THR A 137 -11.71 12.62 23.05
CA THR A 137 -12.07 12.37 21.65
C THR A 137 -11.03 11.54 20.94
N LEU A 138 -9.74 11.81 21.17
CA LEU A 138 -8.64 11.01 20.62
C LEU A 138 -8.73 9.56 21.07
N SER A 139 -8.97 9.31 22.36
CA SER A 139 -9.17 7.95 22.88
C SER A 139 -10.38 7.24 22.25
N ARG A 140 -11.52 7.94 22.13
CA ARG A 140 -12.72 7.38 21.50
C ARG A 140 -12.48 7.04 20.02
N VAL A 141 -11.91 7.97 19.27
CA VAL A 141 -11.64 7.80 17.84
C VAL A 141 -10.64 6.67 17.62
N TRP A 142 -9.57 6.63 18.44
CA TRP A 142 -8.57 5.57 18.43
C TRP A 142 -9.21 4.20 18.63
N GLN A 143 -10.00 4.01 19.69
CA GLN A 143 -10.72 2.75 19.96
C GLN A 143 -11.77 2.42 18.88
N GLY A 144 -12.25 3.42 18.14
CA GLY A 144 -13.15 3.24 16.99
C GLY A 144 -12.46 2.87 15.68
N ILE A 145 -11.12 2.77 15.65
CA ILE A 145 -10.38 2.28 14.47
C ILE A 145 -10.52 0.76 14.42
N GLY A 146 -11.29 0.27 13.46
CA GLY A 146 -11.58 -1.15 13.27
C GLY A 146 -10.38 -1.92 12.70
N THR A 147 -10.46 -3.25 12.80
CA THR A 147 -9.41 -4.15 12.27
C THR A 147 -9.29 -4.09 10.75
N ASP A 148 -10.31 -3.61 10.04
CA ASP A 148 -10.27 -3.32 8.61
C ASP A 148 -9.22 -2.26 8.26
N VAL A 149 -8.90 -1.36 9.19
CA VAL A 149 -7.83 -0.37 9.05
C VAL A 149 -6.49 -0.98 9.44
N THR A 150 -6.45 -1.70 10.56
CA THR A 150 -5.18 -2.20 11.11
C THR A 150 -4.65 -3.46 10.41
N LYS A 151 -5.50 -4.25 9.74
CA LYS A 151 -5.12 -5.41 8.90
C LYS A 151 -4.58 -5.02 7.53
N ASN A 152 -4.95 -3.84 7.03
CA ASN A 152 -4.70 -3.44 5.64
C ASN A 152 -3.29 -2.90 5.38
N THR A 153 -2.35 -3.13 6.29
CA THR A 153 -0.94 -2.68 6.20
C THR A 153 0.02 -3.83 5.94
N THR A 154 -0.44 -5.09 5.97
CA THR A 154 0.40 -6.27 5.77
C THR A 154 -0.37 -7.32 4.99
N TYR A 155 0.08 -7.62 3.77
CA TYR A 155 -0.53 -8.63 2.91
C TYR A 155 0.23 -9.94 3.05
N GLN A 156 -0.31 -10.92 3.77
CA GLN A 156 0.26 -12.26 3.85
C GLN A 156 -0.25 -13.12 2.71
N CYS A 157 0.67 -13.64 1.90
CA CYS A 157 0.30 -14.50 0.78
C CYS A 157 0.17 -15.96 1.21
N ASP A 158 -0.74 -16.69 0.57
CA ASP A 158 -0.89 -18.13 0.75
C ASP A 158 0.21 -18.88 -0.02
N PRO A 159 1.18 -19.52 0.66
CA PRO A 159 2.31 -20.19 0.00
C PRO A 159 1.91 -21.43 -0.81
N THR A 160 0.67 -21.91 -0.68
CA THR A 160 0.15 -23.05 -1.46
C THR A 160 -0.27 -22.66 -2.88
N ILE A 161 -0.35 -21.36 -3.18
CA ILE A 161 -0.82 -20.83 -4.46
C ILE A 161 0.38 -20.49 -5.35
N GLN A 162 0.33 -20.93 -6.62
CA GLN A 162 1.44 -20.81 -7.58
C GLN A 162 1.58 -19.41 -8.21
N CYS A 163 0.65 -18.51 -7.94
CA CYS A 163 0.59 -17.16 -8.47
C CYS A 163 0.18 -16.17 -7.37
N GLY A 164 0.33 -14.88 -7.65
CA GLY A 164 -0.12 -13.79 -6.78
C GLY A 164 0.67 -13.67 -5.47
N CYS A 165 1.77 -14.43 -5.34
CA CYS A 165 2.65 -14.44 -4.18
C CYS A 165 4.09 -14.19 -4.62
N SER A 166 4.74 -13.18 -4.03
CA SER A 166 6.18 -12.95 -4.23
C SER A 166 7.02 -13.52 -3.08
N ALA A 167 8.33 -13.60 -3.29
CA ALA A 167 9.29 -14.16 -2.33
C ALA A 167 9.33 -13.38 -1.00
N GLN A 168 8.91 -12.12 -0.99
CA GLN A 168 8.49 -11.44 0.23
C GLN A 168 7.01 -11.72 0.47
N SER A 169 6.70 -12.77 1.25
CA SER A 169 5.32 -13.16 1.60
C SER A 169 4.56 -12.11 2.42
N THR A 170 5.17 -10.96 2.71
CA THR A 170 4.55 -9.81 3.34
C THR A 170 4.97 -8.55 2.59
N VAL A 171 4.04 -8.02 1.80
CA VAL A 171 4.20 -6.70 1.19
C VAL A 171 3.57 -5.67 2.13
N LEU A 172 4.39 -4.75 2.63
CA LEU A 172 3.88 -3.52 3.24
C LEU A 172 3.42 -2.63 2.09
N ILE A 173 2.12 -2.55 1.88
CA ILE A 173 1.57 -1.43 1.12
C ILE A 173 0.99 -0.43 2.10
N SER A 174 1.43 0.78 1.90
CA SER A 174 0.99 1.93 2.62
C SER A 174 -0.41 2.29 2.11
N ARG A 175 -1.37 2.54 3.02
CA ARG A 175 -2.66 3.16 2.64
C ARG A 175 -2.48 4.64 2.26
N ILE A 176 -1.25 5.17 2.29
CA ILE A 176 -0.98 6.54 1.88
C ILE A 176 -1.05 6.57 0.35
N VAL A 177 -2.00 7.40 -0.07
CA VAL A 177 -2.20 7.92 -1.41
C VAL A 177 -0.90 8.64 -1.77
N GLY A 178 -0.05 7.95 -2.54
CA GLY A 178 1.40 7.90 -2.26
C GLY A 178 2.39 8.09 -3.41
N GLY A 179 2.43 7.14 -4.36
CA GLY A 179 3.60 6.99 -5.22
C GLY A 179 4.84 6.81 -4.34
N GLU A 180 5.09 5.58 -3.88
CA GLU A 180 6.19 5.27 -2.97
C GLU A 180 7.12 4.22 -3.58
N ALA A 181 8.35 4.19 -3.10
CA ALA A 181 9.32 3.17 -3.47
C ALA A 181 8.80 1.78 -3.05
N ALA A 182 8.63 0.88 -4.00
CA ALA A 182 8.19 -0.49 -3.72
C ALA A 182 9.32 -1.25 -3.02
N ALA A 183 9.03 -2.02 -1.97
CA ALA A 183 10.06 -2.82 -1.30
C ALA A 183 10.77 -3.77 -2.28
N ASP A 184 12.06 -4.00 -2.04
CA ASP A 184 12.88 -4.87 -2.88
C ASP A 184 12.23 -6.25 -3.03
N TYR A 185 11.98 -6.66 -4.27
CA TYR A 185 11.38 -7.95 -4.62
C TYR A 185 9.97 -8.18 -4.05
N ALA A 186 9.23 -7.12 -3.72
CA ALA A 186 7.82 -7.23 -3.31
C ALA A 186 6.92 -7.72 -4.46
N TRP A 187 7.28 -7.39 -5.70
CA TRP A 187 6.46 -7.58 -6.88
C TRP A 187 7.16 -8.43 -7.94
N GLY A 188 7.47 -9.70 -7.62
CA GLY A 188 8.27 -10.58 -8.48
C GLY A 188 7.74 -10.86 -9.90
N TRP A 189 6.50 -10.47 -10.22
CA TRP A 189 5.91 -10.56 -11.55
C TRP A 189 6.08 -9.30 -12.41
N ILE A 190 6.58 -8.19 -11.86
CA ILE A 190 6.77 -6.96 -12.63
C ILE A 190 7.88 -7.13 -13.67
N VAL A 191 7.61 -6.65 -14.88
CA VAL A 191 8.54 -6.70 -16.01
C VAL A 191 8.70 -5.31 -16.59
N SER A 192 9.94 -4.95 -16.88
CA SER A 192 10.25 -3.80 -17.73
C SER A 192 10.32 -4.28 -19.17
N LEU A 193 9.33 -3.87 -19.98
CA LEU A 193 9.37 -4.02 -21.43
C LEU A 193 10.27 -2.92 -22.01
N GLN A 194 11.30 -3.34 -22.73
CA GLN A 194 12.33 -2.46 -23.23
C GLN A 194 12.37 -2.43 -24.76
N ARG A 195 12.49 -1.23 -25.32
CA ARG A 195 12.78 -0.98 -26.74
C ARG A 195 14.23 -0.51 -26.84
N SER A 196 15.05 -1.24 -27.59
CA SER A 196 16.50 -0.97 -27.73
C SER A 196 17.20 -0.82 -26.37
N LEU A 197 16.92 -1.75 -25.45
CA LEU A 197 17.43 -1.80 -24.06
C LEU A 197 16.99 -0.64 -23.15
N SER A 198 16.16 0.29 -23.62
CA SER A 198 15.56 1.34 -22.81
C SER A 198 14.17 0.94 -22.35
N HIS A 199 13.85 1.19 -21.09
CA HIS A 199 12.49 1.00 -20.56
C HIS A 199 11.48 1.81 -21.39
N SER A 200 10.41 1.14 -21.84
CA SER A 200 9.34 1.75 -22.63
C SER A 200 7.99 1.59 -21.96
N CYS A 201 7.71 0.41 -21.42
CA CYS A 201 6.43 0.06 -20.78
C CYS A 201 6.66 -0.94 -19.65
N GLY A 202 5.66 -1.10 -18.79
CA GLY A 202 5.52 -2.23 -17.89
C GLY A 202 4.89 -3.45 -18.57
N ALA A 203 5.06 -4.61 -17.94
CA ALA A 203 4.36 -5.85 -18.24
C ALA A 203 4.28 -6.72 -16.97
N SER A 204 3.52 -7.80 -17.01
CA SER A 204 3.34 -8.72 -15.89
C SER A 204 3.59 -10.17 -16.31
N LEU A 205 4.43 -10.91 -15.56
CA LEU A 205 4.68 -12.32 -15.81
C LEU A 205 3.43 -13.17 -15.52
N LEU A 206 3.03 -13.95 -16.52
CA LEU A 206 1.98 -14.97 -16.40
C LEU A 206 2.59 -16.36 -16.20
N THR A 207 3.69 -16.64 -16.90
CA THR A 207 4.50 -17.87 -16.77
C THR A 207 5.98 -17.53 -16.95
N SER A 208 6.86 -18.54 -16.95
CA SER A 208 8.29 -18.36 -17.24
C SER A 208 8.59 -17.93 -18.68
N GLU A 209 7.62 -18.01 -19.60
CA GLU A 209 7.79 -17.76 -21.04
C GLU A 209 6.84 -16.68 -21.59
N TYR A 210 5.83 -16.30 -20.79
CA TYR A 210 4.80 -15.35 -21.21
C TYR A 210 4.62 -14.21 -20.22
N ALA A 211 4.48 -13.00 -20.76
CA ALA A 211 4.06 -11.82 -20.02
C ALA A 211 2.90 -11.11 -20.73
N VAL A 212 2.06 -10.41 -19.98
CA VAL A 212 0.97 -9.57 -20.51
C VAL A 212 1.33 -8.09 -20.38
N THR A 213 0.99 -7.32 -21.40
CA THR A 213 1.18 -5.86 -21.47
C THR A 213 0.03 -5.21 -22.24
N ALA A 214 0.04 -3.88 -22.38
CA ALA A 214 -0.92 -3.15 -23.20
C ALA A 214 -0.55 -3.28 -24.70
N ALA A 215 -1.54 -3.36 -25.58
CA ALA A 215 -1.32 -3.46 -27.02
C ALA A 215 -0.62 -2.21 -27.58
N HIS A 216 -0.98 -1.02 -27.08
CA HIS A 216 -0.36 0.23 -27.52
C HIS A 216 1.15 0.30 -27.21
N CYS A 217 1.67 -0.55 -26.32
CA CYS A 217 3.09 -0.66 -26.04
C CYS A 217 3.88 -1.42 -27.10
N VAL A 218 3.22 -2.08 -28.06
CA VAL A 218 3.87 -2.93 -29.08
C VAL A 218 3.25 -2.84 -30.48
N TYR A 219 2.09 -2.20 -30.65
CA TYR A 219 1.37 -2.18 -31.94
C TYR A 219 2.13 -1.51 -33.09
N ASP A 220 3.02 -0.56 -32.79
CA ASP A 220 3.82 0.21 -33.74
C ASP A 220 5.22 -0.40 -33.96
N VAL A 221 5.51 -1.57 -33.35
CA VAL A 221 6.80 -2.23 -33.46
C VAL A 221 6.85 -3.08 -34.72
N SER A 222 7.60 -2.61 -35.72
CA SER A 222 7.81 -3.34 -36.98
C SER A 222 8.89 -4.42 -36.90
N ASP A 223 9.86 -4.25 -36.00
CA ASP A 223 10.98 -5.18 -35.80
C ASP A 223 11.01 -5.64 -34.35
N ILE A 224 10.62 -6.90 -34.11
CA ILE A 224 10.55 -7.50 -32.77
C ILE A 224 11.95 -7.62 -32.14
N SER A 225 13.03 -7.65 -32.93
CA SER A 225 14.40 -7.82 -32.40
C SER A 225 14.86 -6.67 -31.50
N ILE A 226 14.19 -5.52 -31.59
CA ILE A 226 14.46 -4.38 -30.70
C ILE A 226 13.82 -4.54 -29.32
N LEU A 227 12.93 -5.51 -29.15
CA LEU A 227 12.18 -5.75 -27.91
C LEU A 227 12.93 -6.74 -27.01
N SER A 228 13.01 -6.37 -25.74
CA SER A 228 13.48 -7.28 -24.68
C SER A 228 12.70 -7.05 -23.40
N ILE A 229 12.66 -8.07 -22.55
CA ILE A 229 12.15 -7.95 -21.20
C ILE A 229 13.30 -7.91 -20.19
N LEU A 230 13.07 -7.23 -19.08
CA LEU A 230 13.92 -7.24 -17.90
C LEU A 230 13.06 -7.58 -16.68
N ALA A 231 13.38 -8.68 -15.99
CA ALA A 231 12.66 -9.19 -14.83
C ALA A 231 13.62 -9.47 -13.65
N GLY A 232 13.06 -9.61 -12.43
CA GLY A 232 13.83 -9.96 -11.23
C GLY A 232 14.60 -8.78 -10.60
N THR A 233 14.15 -7.54 -10.81
CA THR A 233 14.79 -6.33 -10.31
C THR A 233 13.79 -5.25 -9.92
N ASN A 234 14.13 -4.42 -8.93
CA ASN A 234 13.46 -3.14 -8.66
C ASN A 234 14.15 -1.98 -9.40
N TYR A 235 15.34 -2.17 -9.96
CA TYR A 235 16.16 -1.13 -10.58
C TYR A 235 16.26 -1.29 -12.10
N LEU A 236 16.02 -0.21 -12.85
CA LEU A 236 16.13 -0.22 -14.33
C LEU A 236 17.59 -0.19 -14.82
N TYR A 237 18.47 0.52 -14.12
CA TYR A 237 19.81 0.88 -14.62
C TYR A 237 20.98 0.33 -13.79
N TYR A 238 20.70 -0.53 -12.80
CA TYR A 238 21.73 -1.10 -11.92
C TYR A 238 21.82 -2.63 -12.09
N PRO A 239 22.78 -3.14 -12.89
CA PRO A 239 22.81 -4.54 -13.32
C PRO A 239 23.49 -5.51 -12.33
N SER A 240 23.82 -5.10 -11.10
CA SER A 240 24.75 -5.83 -10.23
C SER A 240 24.13 -6.90 -9.33
N VAL A 241 23.03 -7.56 -9.75
CA VAL A 241 22.36 -8.58 -8.94
C VAL A 241 22.13 -9.85 -9.74
N THR A 242 22.41 -11.01 -9.13
CA THR A 242 22.26 -12.34 -9.73
C THR A 242 20.81 -12.73 -10.02
N THR A 243 19.84 -11.93 -9.58
CA THR A 243 18.39 -12.13 -9.75
C THR A 243 17.90 -11.63 -11.11
N ILE A 244 18.64 -10.73 -11.75
CA ILE A 244 18.20 -10.04 -12.97
C ILE A 244 18.24 -10.99 -14.15
N GLN A 245 17.14 -11.06 -14.89
CA GLN A 245 17.04 -11.83 -16.11
C GLN A 245 16.53 -10.98 -17.25
N ARG A 246 17.30 -10.98 -18.34
CA ARG A 246 16.97 -10.33 -19.60
C ARG A 246 16.69 -11.40 -20.65
N ARG A 247 15.65 -11.21 -21.44
CA ARG A 247 15.31 -12.06 -22.59
C ARG A 247 14.90 -11.20 -23.77
N ALA A 248 15.30 -11.59 -24.97
CA ALA A 248 14.72 -11.03 -26.18
C ALA A 248 13.26 -11.49 -26.28
N VAL A 249 12.39 -10.62 -26.78
CA VAL A 249 11.01 -11.03 -27.12
C VAL A 249 11.08 -11.82 -28.42
N THR A 250 10.48 -13.01 -28.44
CA THR A 250 10.45 -13.91 -29.60
C THR A 250 9.10 -13.89 -30.31
N GLY A 251 8.04 -13.44 -29.63
CA GLY A 251 6.71 -13.31 -30.19
C GLY A 251 5.89 -12.20 -29.52
N VAL A 252 5.04 -11.55 -30.31
CA VAL A 252 4.08 -10.54 -29.85
C VAL A 252 2.72 -10.88 -30.42
N ILE A 253 1.73 -11.02 -29.55
CA ILE A 253 0.36 -11.41 -29.92
C ILE A 253 -0.58 -10.34 -29.40
N ILE A 254 -0.99 -9.45 -30.31
CA ILE A 254 -1.91 -8.35 -30.02
C ILE A 254 -3.34 -8.85 -30.13
N HIS A 255 -4.24 -8.39 -29.26
CA HIS A 255 -5.66 -8.71 -29.38
C HIS A 255 -6.18 -8.33 -30.78
N PRO A 256 -6.86 -9.23 -31.51
CA PRO A 256 -7.23 -9.00 -32.91
C PRO A 256 -8.13 -7.77 -33.11
N ASP A 257 -8.97 -7.46 -32.12
CA ASP A 257 -9.86 -6.30 -32.14
C ASP A 257 -9.25 -5.04 -31.49
N PHE A 258 -7.93 -4.98 -31.27
CA PHE A 258 -7.28 -3.77 -30.77
C PHE A 258 -7.51 -2.60 -31.73
N ASN A 259 -7.97 -1.47 -31.19
CA ASN A 259 -8.20 -0.26 -31.96
C ASN A 259 -7.35 0.88 -31.39
N SER A 260 -6.35 1.34 -32.15
CA SER A 260 -5.42 2.39 -31.73
C SER A 260 -6.02 3.80 -31.67
N VAL A 261 -7.22 4.01 -32.24
CA VAL A 261 -7.93 5.30 -32.17
C VAL A 261 -8.75 5.39 -30.90
N THR A 262 -9.52 4.34 -30.58
CA THR A 262 -10.38 4.30 -29.38
C THR A 262 -9.68 3.72 -28.16
N ILE A 263 -8.47 3.16 -28.33
CA ILE A 263 -7.69 2.42 -27.32
C ILE A 263 -8.54 1.32 -26.64
N THR A 264 -9.42 0.69 -27.41
CA THR A 264 -10.22 -0.45 -26.96
C THR A 264 -9.49 -1.76 -27.25
N ASN A 265 -9.71 -2.77 -26.40
CA ASN A 265 -9.01 -4.06 -26.47
C ASN A 265 -7.48 -3.91 -26.35
N ASP A 266 -7.04 -3.00 -25.47
CA ASP A 266 -5.63 -2.64 -25.27
C ASP A 266 -4.87 -3.69 -24.45
N ILE A 267 -4.67 -4.87 -25.03
CA ILE A 267 -3.95 -6.00 -24.42
C ILE A 267 -3.12 -6.74 -25.47
N ALA A 268 -1.90 -7.14 -25.08
CA ALA A 268 -1.03 -8.00 -25.86
C ALA A 268 -0.27 -8.99 -24.96
N ILE A 269 0.11 -10.12 -25.55
CA ILE A 269 0.97 -11.14 -24.93
C ILE A 269 2.36 -11.07 -25.56
N LEU A 270 3.37 -11.12 -24.70
CA LEU A 270 4.78 -11.22 -25.05
C LEU A 270 5.23 -12.66 -24.81
N GLN A 271 5.93 -13.24 -25.79
CA GLN A 271 6.61 -14.52 -25.68
C GLN A 271 8.13 -14.30 -25.68
N PHE A 272 8.86 -15.08 -24.89
CA PHE A 272 10.31 -15.03 -24.78
C PHE A 272 10.87 -16.38 -24.31
N ASP A 273 12.18 -16.58 -24.48
CA ASP A 273 12.82 -17.80 -23.98
C ASP A 273 12.65 -17.94 -22.45
N PRO A 274 12.49 -19.16 -21.92
CA PRO A 274 12.21 -19.39 -20.51
C PRO A 274 13.11 -18.62 -19.55
N LEU A 275 12.47 -18.01 -18.55
CA LEU A 275 13.12 -17.46 -17.36
C LEU A 275 13.48 -18.59 -16.40
N ASN A 276 14.64 -18.45 -15.74
CA ASN A 276 15.08 -19.36 -14.70
C ASN A 276 14.32 -19.05 -13.41
N VAL A 277 13.33 -19.88 -13.08
CA VAL A 277 12.55 -19.73 -11.84
C VAL A 277 13.22 -20.55 -10.74
N SER A 278 13.64 -19.87 -9.67
CA SER A 278 14.24 -20.49 -8.50
C SER A 278 13.89 -19.69 -7.25
N SER A 279 14.08 -20.27 -6.07
CA SER A 279 13.93 -19.54 -4.80
C SER A 279 14.86 -18.32 -4.70
N SER A 280 15.97 -18.32 -5.45
CA SER A 280 16.92 -17.21 -5.53
C SER A 280 16.59 -16.17 -6.60
N SER A 281 15.80 -16.49 -7.64
CA SER A 281 15.54 -15.57 -8.77
C SER A 281 14.61 -14.41 -8.44
N LYS A 282 13.88 -14.50 -7.30
CA LYS A 282 12.91 -13.49 -6.84
C LYS A 282 11.78 -13.23 -7.84
N LEU A 283 11.61 -14.12 -8.82
CA LEU A 283 10.52 -14.09 -9.77
C LEU A 283 9.26 -14.71 -9.16
N ALA A 284 8.12 -14.20 -9.58
CA ALA A 284 6.79 -14.72 -9.27
C ALA A 284 5.86 -14.47 -10.46
N PHE A 285 4.69 -15.08 -10.43
CA PHE A 285 3.64 -14.88 -11.45
C PHE A 285 2.44 -14.21 -10.82
N ILE A 286 1.73 -13.34 -11.55
CA ILE A 286 0.49 -12.73 -11.08
C ILE A 286 -0.69 -13.67 -11.33
N CYS A 287 -1.67 -13.73 -10.40
CA CYS A 287 -2.89 -14.49 -10.66
C CYS A 287 -3.80 -13.75 -11.65
N LEU A 288 -4.53 -14.51 -12.46
CA LEU A 288 -5.55 -13.98 -13.35
C LEU A 288 -6.95 -14.07 -12.71
N PRO A 289 -7.84 -13.10 -12.97
CA PRO A 289 -9.23 -13.19 -12.56
C PRO A 289 -9.99 -14.26 -13.37
N LYS A 290 -11.21 -14.57 -12.95
CA LYS A 290 -12.11 -15.41 -13.74
C LYS A 290 -12.70 -14.60 -14.90
N GLN A 291 -13.04 -15.29 -15.99
CA GLN A 291 -13.67 -14.67 -17.17
C GLN A 291 -14.90 -13.84 -16.75
N ASN A 292 -14.91 -12.58 -17.14
CA ASN A 292 -15.97 -11.60 -16.86
C ASN A 292 -16.29 -11.41 -15.37
N GLN A 293 -15.34 -11.71 -14.47
CA GLN A 293 -15.48 -11.47 -13.04
C GLN A 293 -14.31 -10.62 -12.55
N ASP A 294 -14.56 -9.34 -12.32
CA ASP A 294 -13.54 -8.44 -11.76
C ASP A 294 -13.14 -8.90 -10.35
N PRO A 295 -11.84 -8.85 -10.00
CA PRO A 295 -11.37 -9.16 -8.66
C PRO A 295 -11.59 -8.00 -7.67
N PHE A 296 -12.44 -7.04 -8.01
CA PHE A 296 -12.67 -5.83 -7.22
C PHE A 296 -14.11 -5.35 -7.37
N GLN A 297 -14.51 -4.45 -6.47
CA GLN A 297 -15.79 -3.75 -6.52
C GLN A 297 -15.55 -2.24 -6.70
N THR A 298 -16.61 -1.49 -6.98
CA THR A 298 -16.52 -0.02 -6.93
C THR A 298 -16.03 0.40 -5.55
N ASN A 299 -15.14 1.39 -5.51
CA ASN A 299 -14.47 1.91 -4.33
C ASN A 299 -13.42 0.99 -3.69
N SER A 300 -13.16 -0.20 -4.26
CA SER A 300 -12.04 -1.05 -3.82
C SER A 300 -10.70 -0.34 -4.03
N ALA A 301 -9.78 -0.57 -3.09
CA ALA A 301 -8.39 -0.18 -3.23
C ALA A 301 -7.67 -1.16 -4.16
N LEU A 302 -6.92 -0.62 -5.11
CA LEU A 302 -6.11 -1.34 -6.08
C LEU A 302 -4.68 -0.80 -6.02
N VAL A 303 -3.69 -1.63 -6.36
CA VAL A 303 -2.28 -1.24 -6.34
C VAL A 303 -1.73 -1.24 -7.76
N ALA A 304 -1.25 -0.08 -8.21
CA ALA A 304 -0.48 0.04 -9.44
C ALA A 304 1.01 0.04 -9.10
N ILE A 305 1.82 -0.57 -9.96
CA ILE A 305 3.28 -0.58 -9.83
C ILE A 305 3.94 -0.30 -11.18
N GLY A 306 5.12 0.32 -11.14
CA GLY A 306 5.89 0.60 -12.36
C GLY A 306 7.05 1.54 -12.14
N TRP A 307 7.75 1.83 -13.24
CA TRP A 307 8.90 2.74 -13.27
C TRP A 307 8.58 4.05 -13.98
N GLY A 308 7.31 4.36 -14.20
CA GLY A 308 6.90 5.56 -14.90
C GLY A 308 7.46 6.84 -14.30
N THR A 309 7.41 7.91 -15.08
CA THR A 309 7.88 9.23 -14.67
C THR A 309 7.13 9.68 -13.40
N THR A 310 7.87 10.03 -12.35
CA THR A 310 7.32 10.47 -11.06
C THR A 310 6.68 11.86 -11.08
N SER A 311 6.79 12.57 -12.21
CA SER A 311 6.06 13.81 -12.46
C SER A 311 5.74 13.95 -13.94
N GLN A 312 4.63 14.61 -14.26
CA GLN A 312 4.15 14.83 -15.64
C GLN A 312 5.19 15.55 -16.53
N TYR A 313 6.10 16.31 -15.95
CA TYR A 313 7.14 17.07 -16.66
C TYR A 313 8.49 16.36 -16.71
N SER A 314 8.66 15.26 -15.96
CA SER A 314 9.88 14.46 -16.04
C SER A 314 9.95 13.76 -17.39
N LYS A 315 11.13 13.77 -17.99
CA LYS A 315 11.43 13.03 -19.23
C LYS A 315 12.01 11.64 -18.96
N THR A 316 12.37 11.36 -17.71
CA THR A 316 13.05 10.12 -17.32
C THR A 316 12.16 9.30 -16.39
N PRO A 317 11.96 8.00 -16.71
CA PRO A 317 11.38 7.02 -15.79
C PRO A 317 12.09 7.02 -14.43
N SER A 318 11.38 6.60 -13.39
CA SER A 318 12.00 6.33 -12.09
C SER A 318 13.06 5.23 -12.24
N SER A 319 14.25 5.44 -11.69
CA SER A 319 15.30 4.41 -11.67
C SER A 319 14.95 3.23 -10.76
N TYR A 320 14.02 3.42 -9.82
CA TYR A 320 13.57 2.44 -8.84
C TYR A 320 12.05 2.23 -8.91
N LEU A 321 11.60 0.99 -8.73
CA LEU A 321 10.20 0.59 -8.82
C LEU A 321 9.35 1.37 -7.82
N GLN A 322 8.25 1.95 -8.31
CA GLN A 322 7.27 2.65 -7.49
C GLN A 322 5.98 1.83 -7.38
N GLN A 323 5.21 2.09 -6.34
CA GLN A 323 3.88 1.57 -6.13
C GLN A 323 2.93 2.69 -5.67
N VAL A 324 1.65 2.56 -6.00
CA VAL A 324 0.61 3.49 -5.53
C VAL A 324 -0.72 2.76 -5.34
N THR A 325 -1.38 3.06 -4.22
CA THR A 325 -2.76 2.62 -3.98
C THR A 325 -3.73 3.63 -4.59
N VAL A 326 -4.61 3.16 -5.48
CA VAL A 326 -5.66 3.93 -6.15
C VAL A 326 -7.03 3.31 -5.90
N GLN A 327 -8.10 4.05 -6.18
CA GLN A 327 -9.47 3.58 -5.98
C GLN A 327 -10.16 3.27 -7.31
N ALA A 328 -10.82 2.11 -7.40
CA ALA A 328 -11.65 1.76 -8.54
C ALA A 328 -12.95 2.58 -8.56
N PHE A 329 -13.30 3.15 -9.70
CA PHE A 329 -14.54 3.93 -9.84
C PHE A 329 -15.60 3.18 -10.63
N SER A 330 -16.86 3.52 -10.37
CA SER A 330 -17.97 3.10 -11.22
C SER A 330 -17.83 3.73 -12.61
N SER A 331 -18.12 2.96 -13.65
CA SER A 331 -18.23 3.45 -15.02
C SER A 331 -19.29 4.54 -15.20
N ARG A 332 -20.25 4.63 -14.27
CA ARG A 332 -21.29 5.68 -14.25
C ARG A 332 -20.85 6.96 -13.54
N SER A 333 -19.68 6.98 -12.91
CA SER A 333 -19.17 8.18 -12.26
C SER A 333 -18.79 9.22 -13.32
N THR A 334 -19.05 10.51 -13.06
CA THR A 334 -18.72 11.58 -14.03
C THR A 334 -17.21 11.63 -14.31
N TRP A 335 -16.39 11.35 -13.30
CA TRP A 335 -14.94 11.15 -13.37
C TRP A 335 -14.55 10.08 -14.42
N CYS A 336 -15.23 8.93 -14.43
CA CYS A 336 -14.95 7.89 -15.43
C CYS A 336 -15.45 8.27 -16.82
N GLN A 337 -16.62 8.89 -16.89
CA GLN A 337 -17.25 9.31 -18.16
C GLN A 337 -16.39 10.35 -18.88
N GLN A 338 -15.79 11.29 -18.14
CA GLN A 338 -14.92 12.32 -18.70
C GLN A 338 -13.50 11.83 -19.00
N SER A 339 -13.10 10.63 -18.54
CA SER A 339 -11.81 10.02 -18.87
C SER A 339 -11.73 9.47 -20.30
N GLY A 340 -12.78 9.61 -21.12
CA GLY A 340 -12.72 9.26 -22.55
C GLY A 340 -12.81 7.76 -22.84
N ILE A 341 -13.37 6.96 -21.92
CA ILE A 341 -13.56 5.53 -22.13
C ILE A 341 -14.60 5.28 -23.23
N ALA A 342 -14.16 4.74 -24.36
CA ALA A 342 -15.04 4.39 -25.47
C ALA A 342 -15.91 3.15 -25.19
N ASN A 343 -15.38 2.15 -24.45
CA ASN A 343 -16.10 0.93 -24.11
C ASN A 343 -15.79 0.45 -22.70
N THR A 344 -16.77 0.57 -21.79
CA THR A 344 -16.62 0.21 -20.37
C THR A 344 -16.65 -1.29 -20.08
N ALA A 345 -16.99 -2.11 -21.09
CA ALA A 345 -16.93 -3.57 -20.98
C ALA A 345 -15.48 -4.08 -21.00
N VAL A 346 -14.59 -3.36 -21.70
CA VAL A 346 -13.18 -3.76 -21.90
C VAL A 346 -12.19 -2.82 -21.22
N SER A 347 -12.66 -1.71 -20.65
CA SER A 347 -11.85 -0.75 -19.89
C SER A 347 -12.59 -0.25 -18.65
N PHE A 348 -11.85 0.21 -17.65
CA PHE A 348 -12.38 0.86 -16.45
C PHE A 348 -11.42 1.95 -15.95
N CYS A 349 -11.88 2.80 -15.04
CA CYS A 349 -11.03 3.83 -14.46
C CYS A 349 -10.76 3.58 -12.98
N ALA A 350 -9.56 3.94 -12.56
CA ALA A 350 -9.14 3.96 -11.17
C ALA A 350 -8.20 5.15 -10.94
N GLY A 351 -8.18 5.69 -9.73
CA GLY A 351 -7.34 6.85 -9.45
C GLY A 351 -7.64 7.49 -8.12
N ILE A 352 -7.17 8.73 -7.97
CA ILE A 352 -7.33 9.56 -6.78
C ILE A 352 -7.99 10.87 -7.22
N ILE A 353 -9.19 11.15 -6.71
CA ILE A 353 -10.00 12.29 -7.20
C ILE A 353 -9.28 13.62 -7.05
N ASP A 354 -8.62 13.82 -5.91
CA ASP A 354 -7.91 15.07 -5.61
C ASP A 354 -6.62 15.24 -6.47
N GLY A 355 -6.27 14.24 -7.28
CA GLY A 355 -5.08 14.24 -8.12
C GLY A 355 -3.79 14.11 -7.31
N GLY A 356 -2.70 14.63 -7.87
CA GLY A 356 -1.37 14.62 -7.27
C GLY A 356 -0.60 13.31 -7.45
N LYS A 357 -1.30 12.16 -7.63
CA LYS A 357 -0.68 10.83 -7.80
C LYS A 357 -1.51 9.92 -8.71
N ASP A 358 -0.85 9.26 -9.67
CA ASP A 358 -1.46 8.40 -10.71
C ASP A 358 -0.35 7.60 -11.40
N THR A 359 -0.72 6.62 -12.22
CA THR A 359 0.18 6.06 -13.24
C THR A 359 0.56 7.13 -14.26
N CYS A 360 1.79 7.07 -14.78
CA CYS A 360 2.31 8.06 -15.72
C CYS A 360 3.11 7.41 -16.86
N ARG A 361 3.83 8.24 -17.65
CA ARG A 361 4.60 7.77 -18.81
C ARG A 361 5.62 6.72 -18.38
N GLY A 362 5.54 5.53 -18.97
CA GLY A 362 6.39 4.37 -18.63
C GLY A 362 5.68 3.32 -17.77
N ASP A 363 4.57 3.66 -17.10
CA ASP A 363 3.75 2.67 -16.39
C ASP A 363 2.79 1.91 -17.31
N SER A 364 2.58 2.38 -18.54
CA SER A 364 1.77 1.74 -19.58
C SER A 364 2.07 0.25 -19.70
N GLY A 365 1.03 -0.58 -19.76
CA GLY A 365 1.12 -2.03 -19.77
C GLY A 365 1.48 -2.68 -18.43
N GLY A 366 1.88 -1.90 -17.43
CA GLY A 366 2.11 -2.36 -16.05
C GLY A 366 0.83 -2.79 -15.34
N PRO A 367 0.94 -3.61 -14.28
CA PRO A 367 -0.22 -4.17 -13.59
C PRO A 367 -0.90 -3.18 -12.65
N LEU A 368 -2.23 -3.19 -12.68
CA LEU A 368 -3.11 -2.75 -11.60
C LEU A 368 -3.70 -3.99 -10.93
N MET A 369 -3.51 -4.12 -9.62
CA MET A 369 -3.73 -5.38 -8.90
C MET A 369 -4.74 -5.21 -7.78
N ALA A 370 -5.56 -6.24 -7.58
CA ALA A 370 -6.45 -6.38 -6.43
C ALA A 370 -5.90 -7.48 -5.51
N PHE A 371 -6.06 -7.30 -4.20
CA PHE A 371 -5.78 -8.38 -3.25
C PHE A 371 -7.07 -9.09 -2.86
N VAL A 372 -7.18 -10.36 -3.22
CA VAL A 372 -8.38 -11.18 -3.01
C VAL A 372 -7.95 -12.53 -2.46
N ASN A 373 -8.61 -13.00 -1.40
CA ASN A 373 -8.35 -14.32 -0.80
C ASN A 373 -6.87 -14.61 -0.57
N ASN A 374 -6.15 -13.65 0.03
CA ASN A 374 -4.72 -13.75 0.32
C ASN A 374 -3.80 -13.86 -0.91
N THR A 375 -4.25 -13.40 -2.09
CA THR A 375 -3.44 -13.41 -3.31
C THR A 375 -3.60 -12.12 -4.10
N TRP A 376 -2.54 -11.75 -4.82
CA TRP A 376 -2.58 -10.66 -5.78
C TRP A 376 -3.14 -11.14 -7.13
N VAL A 377 -4.20 -10.50 -7.59
CA VAL A 377 -4.90 -10.80 -8.84
C VAL A 377 -4.82 -9.59 -9.76
N LEU A 378 -4.49 -9.82 -11.04
CA LEU A 378 -4.38 -8.80 -12.06
C LEU A 378 -5.76 -8.23 -12.40
N ALA A 379 -6.07 -7.03 -11.91
CA ALA A 379 -7.35 -6.36 -12.16
C ALA A 379 -7.37 -5.64 -13.51
N GLY A 380 -6.26 -5.01 -13.88
CA GLY A 380 -6.14 -4.28 -15.13
C GLY A 380 -4.71 -4.03 -15.57
N LEU A 381 -4.57 -3.49 -16.79
CA LEU A 381 -3.30 -3.04 -17.37
C LEU A 381 -3.36 -1.52 -17.57
N THR A 382 -2.34 -0.79 -17.14
CA THR A 382 -2.26 0.66 -17.35
C THR A 382 -2.35 0.97 -18.84
N SER A 383 -3.34 1.78 -19.24
CA SER A 383 -3.64 2.02 -20.66
C SER A 383 -3.41 3.47 -21.04
N PHE A 384 -4.30 4.39 -20.64
CA PHE A 384 -4.18 5.82 -20.96
C PHE A 384 -4.76 6.71 -19.85
N GLY A 385 -4.56 8.02 -19.96
CA GLY A 385 -5.10 9.01 -19.03
C GLY A 385 -4.88 10.43 -19.54
N TYR A 386 -5.61 11.39 -18.96
CA TYR A 386 -5.42 12.81 -19.25
C TYR A 386 -4.36 13.39 -18.30
N GLY A 387 -3.15 13.61 -18.84
CA GLY A 387 -2.00 13.99 -18.02
C GLY A 387 -1.59 12.84 -17.09
N CYS A 388 -0.85 13.17 -16.04
CA CYS A 388 -0.61 12.25 -14.94
C CYS A 388 -1.05 12.94 -13.67
N ALA A 389 -1.85 12.26 -12.85
CA ALA A 389 -2.22 12.77 -11.53
C ALA A 389 -3.04 14.07 -11.57
N GLN A 390 -3.79 14.29 -12.65
CA GLN A 390 -4.64 15.47 -12.77
C GLN A 390 -5.91 15.28 -11.92
N ALA A 391 -6.19 16.26 -11.05
CA ALA A 391 -7.40 16.23 -10.23
C ALA A 391 -8.65 16.11 -11.10
N GLY A 392 -9.54 15.18 -10.72
CA GLY A 392 -10.77 14.86 -11.44
C GLY A 392 -10.62 13.88 -12.61
N TYR A 393 -9.41 13.55 -13.06
CA TYR A 393 -9.18 12.68 -14.22
C TYR A 393 -8.46 11.39 -13.77
N PRO A 394 -9.21 10.33 -13.42
CA PRO A 394 -8.60 9.05 -13.08
C PRO A 394 -7.98 8.39 -14.32
N GLY A 395 -6.92 7.61 -14.10
CA GLY A 395 -6.32 6.75 -15.12
C GLY A 395 -7.29 5.69 -15.61
N VAL A 396 -7.10 5.27 -16.86
CA VAL A 396 -7.88 4.23 -17.54
C VAL A 396 -7.02 2.98 -17.70
N TYR A 397 -7.63 1.84 -17.41
CA TYR A 397 -7.01 0.52 -17.43
C TYR A 397 -7.79 -0.42 -18.33
N ALA A 398 -7.08 -1.26 -19.08
CA ALA A 398 -7.69 -2.38 -19.80
C ALA A 398 -8.21 -3.39 -18.77
N ARG A 399 -9.46 -3.84 -18.91
CA ARG A 399 -10.14 -4.73 -17.97
C ARG A 399 -9.75 -6.18 -18.22
N VAL A 400 -8.80 -6.71 -17.45
CA VAL A 400 -8.21 -8.05 -17.67
C VAL A 400 -9.26 -9.17 -17.60
N SER A 401 -10.26 -9.05 -16.74
CA SER A 401 -11.36 -10.04 -16.65
C SER A 401 -12.12 -10.23 -17.98
N ALA A 402 -12.17 -9.22 -18.85
CA ALA A 402 -12.79 -9.31 -20.17
C ALA A 402 -11.96 -10.14 -21.17
N PHE A 403 -10.65 -10.22 -20.96
CA PHE A 403 -9.70 -10.82 -21.92
C PHE A 403 -9.20 -12.21 -21.53
N ILE A 404 -9.76 -12.84 -20.49
CA ILE A 404 -9.32 -14.16 -20.04
C ILE A 404 -9.38 -15.22 -21.15
N SER A 405 -10.40 -15.18 -22.01
CA SER A 405 -10.51 -16.10 -23.16
C SER A 405 -9.37 -15.90 -24.16
N PHE A 406 -9.01 -14.64 -24.44
CA PHE A 406 -7.87 -14.32 -25.30
C PHE A 406 -6.56 -14.82 -24.67
N ILE A 407 -6.34 -14.55 -23.38
CA ILE A 407 -5.15 -15.01 -22.64
C ILE A 407 -5.04 -16.53 -22.68
N ASN A 408 -6.11 -17.25 -22.32
CA ASN A 408 -6.13 -18.72 -22.29
C ASN A 408 -5.95 -19.36 -23.68
N SER A 409 -6.38 -18.69 -24.75
CA SER A 409 -6.16 -19.18 -26.12
C SER A 409 -4.73 -18.96 -26.63
N THR A 410 -3.95 -18.14 -25.93
CA THR A 410 -2.64 -17.64 -26.38
C THR A 410 -1.48 -18.15 -25.53
N VAL A 411 -1.70 -18.29 -24.21
CA VAL A 411 -0.67 -18.62 -23.23
C VAL A 411 -0.76 -20.11 -22.87
N ASP A 412 0.38 -20.79 -22.94
CA ASP A 412 0.50 -22.15 -22.44
C ASP A 412 0.75 -22.15 -20.92
N PHE A 413 -0.26 -22.55 -20.15
CA PHE A 413 -0.19 -22.66 -18.69
C PHE A 413 0.27 -24.04 -18.18
N SER A 414 0.53 -25.00 -19.07
CA SER A 414 0.97 -26.36 -18.69
C SER A 414 2.29 -26.39 -17.89
N VAL A 415 3.06 -25.30 -17.95
CA VAL A 415 4.33 -25.13 -17.23
C VAL A 415 4.14 -24.82 -15.73
N LEU A 416 2.96 -24.34 -15.29
CA LEU A 416 2.69 -24.06 -13.88
C LEU A 416 2.53 -25.35 -13.04
N THR A 417 2.19 -26.49 -13.64
CA THR A 417 1.83 -27.71 -12.93
C THR A 417 2.98 -28.61 -12.44
N THR A 418 4.25 -28.24 -12.63
CA THR A 418 5.38 -29.18 -12.35
C THR A 418 6.03 -29.06 -10.97
N ALA A 419 5.54 -28.20 -10.06
CA ALA A 419 6.01 -28.18 -8.68
C ALA A 419 5.22 -29.17 -7.80
N THR A 420 5.58 -30.45 -7.85
CA THR A 420 5.09 -31.44 -6.88
C THR A 420 5.63 -31.07 -5.48
N PRO A 421 4.78 -30.93 -4.44
CA PRO A 421 5.26 -30.73 -3.07
C PRO A 421 6.02 -31.98 -2.60
N PRO A 422 7.14 -31.84 -1.88
CA PRO A 422 7.75 -32.99 -1.21
C PRO A 422 6.79 -33.52 -0.15
N SER A 423 6.49 -34.82 -0.24
CA SER A 423 5.74 -35.60 0.76
C SER A 423 6.34 -35.37 2.15
N GLN A 424 5.59 -34.75 3.05
CA GLN A 424 5.93 -34.70 4.47
C GLN A 424 5.10 -35.77 5.20
N THR A 425 5.81 -36.76 5.73
CA THR A 425 5.34 -37.68 6.76
C THR A 425 4.82 -36.90 7.96
N GLU A 426 3.52 -37.02 8.24
CA GLU A 426 2.87 -36.51 9.43
C GLU A 426 3.33 -37.28 10.67
N THR A 427 3.93 -36.59 11.64
CA THR A 427 3.96 -37.05 13.03
C THR A 427 2.98 -36.19 13.81
N THR A 428 1.73 -36.65 13.89
CA THR A 428 0.71 -36.12 14.80
C THR A 428 1.14 -36.36 16.25
N THR A 429 1.43 -35.28 16.97
CA THR A 429 1.40 -35.29 18.44
C THR A 429 0.23 -34.42 18.89
N ALA A 430 -0.90 -35.06 19.16
CA ALA A 430 -2.00 -34.46 19.91
C ALA A 430 -1.59 -34.36 21.38
N VAL A 431 -1.78 -33.20 22.00
CA VAL A 431 -1.72 -33.06 23.46
C VAL A 431 -3.03 -32.42 23.95
N LEU A 432 -3.80 -33.25 24.66
CA LEU A 432 -4.95 -32.91 25.50
C LEU A 432 -4.53 -32.01 26.66
N ILE A 433 -5.26 -30.93 26.96
CA ILE A 433 -5.30 -30.36 28.32
C ILE A 433 -6.73 -29.95 28.70
N THR A 434 -7.15 -30.50 29.83
CA THR A 434 -8.45 -30.44 30.53
C THR A 434 -8.78 -29.06 31.10
N ILE A 435 -10.07 -28.70 31.07
CA ILE A 435 -10.65 -27.49 31.67
C ILE A 435 -10.96 -27.74 33.15
N THR A 436 -10.64 -26.78 34.03
CA THR A 436 -11.33 -26.62 35.32
C THR A 436 -11.65 -25.14 35.60
N SER A 437 -12.88 -24.95 36.10
CA SER A 437 -13.61 -23.70 36.30
C SER A 437 -13.25 -22.95 37.60
N GLY A 438 -13.50 -21.65 37.63
CA GLY A 438 -13.61 -20.85 38.86
C GLY A 438 -14.23 -19.47 38.63
N ILE A 439 -15.53 -19.34 38.86
CA ILE A 439 -16.30 -18.08 38.89
C ILE A 439 -16.03 -17.34 40.21
N LYS A 440 -15.97 -16.00 40.18
CA LYS A 440 -16.49 -15.14 41.27
C LYS A 440 -16.81 -13.71 40.78
N ASN A 441 -18.08 -13.35 40.94
CA ASN A 441 -18.68 -12.01 40.81
C ASN A 441 -18.31 -11.10 41.97
N THR A 442 -18.29 -9.77 41.75
CA THR A 442 -18.97 -8.79 42.61
C THR A 442 -19.30 -7.49 41.86
N ASN A 443 -20.52 -7.00 42.11
CA ASN A 443 -21.14 -5.76 41.60
C ASN A 443 -20.70 -4.51 42.39
N HIS A 444 -20.82 -3.32 41.80
CA HIS A 444 -21.48 -2.14 42.41
C HIS A 444 -21.69 -0.98 41.39
N SER A 445 -22.69 -0.14 41.67
CA SER A 445 -23.50 0.68 40.74
C SER A 445 -23.55 2.19 41.10
N ILE A 446 -23.47 3.08 40.07
CA ILE A 446 -24.24 4.32 39.67
C ILE A 446 -24.62 5.36 40.79
N PRO A 447 -24.62 6.74 40.65
CA PRO A 447 -25.25 7.58 39.57
C PRO A 447 -24.68 9.02 39.26
N SER A 448 -24.83 9.53 38.02
CA SER A 448 -25.74 10.59 37.44
C SER A 448 -25.49 12.10 37.76
N GLY A 449 -25.52 12.98 36.72
CA GLY A 449 -25.70 14.44 36.84
C GLY A 449 -25.54 15.21 35.51
N ASN A 450 -26.33 16.27 35.28
CA ASN A 450 -26.84 16.76 33.98
C ASN A 450 -26.32 18.16 33.53
N ASP A 451 -26.55 18.48 32.24
CA ASP A 451 -26.73 19.79 31.57
C ASP A 451 -25.56 20.73 31.17
N GLY A 452 -25.67 21.29 29.95
CA GLY A 452 -25.20 22.66 29.64
C GLY A 452 -24.48 22.89 28.29
N ASN A 453 -25.21 23.35 27.27
CA ASN A 453 -24.74 23.79 25.95
C ASN A 453 -23.70 24.93 25.96
N ALA A 454 -22.59 24.79 25.21
CA ALA A 454 -21.79 25.93 24.73
C ALA A 454 -21.19 25.66 23.34
N ILE A 455 -21.53 26.51 22.38
CA ILE A 455 -21.06 26.48 21.00
C ILE A 455 -19.69 27.18 20.92
N TYR A 456 -18.63 26.43 20.60
CA TYR A 456 -17.30 26.99 20.32
C TYR A 456 -16.84 26.57 18.93
N LYS A 457 -16.21 27.52 18.23
CA LYS A 457 -15.66 27.40 16.88
C LYS A 457 -14.49 26.38 16.85
N PRO A 458 -14.30 25.66 15.73
CA PRO A 458 -13.34 24.56 15.66
C PRO A 458 -11.88 25.01 15.74
N MET A 459 -11.08 24.28 16.54
CA MET A 459 -9.63 24.32 16.46
C MET A 459 -9.16 23.76 15.11
N THR A 460 -8.38 24.55 14.38
CA THR A 460 -7.67 24.08 13.19
C THR A 460 -6.45 23.28 13.63
N VAL A 461 -6.30 22.06 13.11
CA VAL A 461 -5.05 21.28 13.18
C VAL A 461 -4.03 21.97 12.28
N MET A 462 -3.40 23.02 12.78
CA MET A 462 -2.43 23.82 12.04
C MET A 462 -1.02 23.37 12.44
N ARG A 463 -0.38 22.62 11.53
CA ARG A 463 1.05 22.24 11.55
C ARG A 463 1.56 21.71 12.90
N LEU A 464 1.22 20.46 13.18
CA LEU A 464 1.97 19.66 14.13
C LEU A 464 3.40 19.50 13.61
N TRP A 465 4.36 20.16 14.25
CA TRP A 465 5.71 19.63 14.34
C TRP A 465 5.61 18.32 15.14
N PHE A 466 5.37 17.22 14.44
CA PHE A 466 5.29 15.89 15.03
C PHE A 466 6.71 15.41 15.34
N SER A 467 7.13 15.55 16.60
CA SER A 467 8.01 14.55 17.21
C SER A 467 7.09 13.51 17.85
N VAL A 468 6.49 12.66 17.02
CA VAL A 468 5.60 11.59 17.46
C VAL A 468 6.39 10.30 17.46
N LEU A 469 6.49 9.74 18.66
CA LEU A 469 7.23 8.54 19.01
C LEU A 469 6.23 7.40 19.15
N SER A 470 6.19 6.48 18.20
CA SER A 470 5.22 5.39 18.18
C SER A 470 5.86 4.03 17.98
N CYS A 471 5.14 3.00 18.40
CA CYS A 471 5.59 1.62 18.35
C CYS A 471 4.48 0.70 17.81
N PHE A 472 4.80 -0.05 16.76
CA PHE A 472 3.99 -1.06 16.09
C PHE A 472 4.45 -2.47 16.51
N LEU A 473 3.52 -3.44 16.59
CA LEU A 473 3.86 -4.85 16.77
C LEU A 473 3.26 -5.67 15.63
N LEU A 474 4.13 -6.23 14.80
CA LEU A 474 3.83 -7.22 13.77
C LEU A 474 3.71 -8.59 14.46
N CYS A 475 2.56 -9.27 14.37
CA CYS A 475 2.43 -10.62 14.90
C CYS A 475 2.61 -11.64 13.77
N TYR A 476 3.55 -12.57 13.93
CA TYR A 476 3.66 -13.75 13.08
C TYR A 476 2.85 -14.87 13.74
N LEU A 477 1.73 -15.28 13.13
CA LEU A 477 1.28 -16.65 13.31
C LEU A 477 2.12 -17.47 12.32
N LEU A 478 3.01 -18.30 12.85
CA LEU A 478 3.58 -19.41 12.07
C LEU A 478 2.56 -20.53 11.98
#